data_AF-A0A3N9UDL9-F1
#
_entry.id   AF-A0A3N9UDL9-F1
#
_cell.length_a   1.000
_cell.length_b   1.000
_cell.length_c   1.000
_cell.angle_alpha   90.00
_cell.angle_beta   90.00
_cell.angle_gamma   90.00
#
_symmetry.space_group_name_H-M   'P 1'
#
loop_
_entity.id
_entity.type
_entity.pdbx_description
1 polymer ?
#
loop_
_entity_poly.entity_id
_entity_poly.type
_entity_poly.pdbx_seq_one_letter_code
_entity_poly.pdbx_strand_id
1 'polypeptide(L)'
;MNWLQKNNYIAILFGVTLFIVGYLLITDDGNTAYNEIKIEHGDTLWSLAERYSGEMSHIDWIKTVRAENNLLTENIEAGQELVIPISTDHVYIASDDEEYDSVKVASKNENR
;
A
#
# COMPACT_ATOMS: atom_id res chain seq x y z
N MET A 1 -7.81 -24.73 -41.46
CA MET A 1 -6.78 -25.34 -40.59
C MET A 1 -7.48 -25.87 -39.34
N ASN A 2 -8.10 -27.05 -39.41
CA ASN A 2 -9.03 -27.55 -38.36
C ASN A 2 -8.30 -28.21 -37.19
N TRP A 3 -7.10 -27.70 -36.86
CA TRP A 3 -6.30 -28.21 -35.74
C TRP A 3 -6.95 -27.84 -34.40
N LEU A 4 -7.53 -26.64 -34.30
CA LEU A 4 -8.25 -26.15 -33.12
C LEU A 4 -9.51 -26.98 -32.77
N GLN A 5 -10.11 -27.67 -33.73
CA GLN A 5 -11.30 -28.51 -33.49
C GLN A 5 -10.97 -29.89 -32.92
N LYS A 6 -9.75 -30.42 -33.11
CA LYS A 6 -9.35 -31.74 -32.60
C LYS A 6 -8.98 -31.71 -31.12
N ASN A 7 -8.42 -30.61 -30.64
CA ASN A 7 -7.96 -30.45 -29.26
C ASN A 7 -8.75 -29.33 -28.56
N ASN A 8 -10.04 -29.58 -28.32
CA ASN A 8 -10.92 -28.62 -27.64
C ASN A 8 -10.36 -28.19 -26.26
N TYR A 9 -9.68 -29.09 -25.55
CA TYR A 9 -9.01 -28.78 -24.28
C TYR A 9 -7.92 -27.72 -24.41
N ILE A 10 -7.20 -27.68 -25.54
CA ILE A 10 -6.14 -26.69 -25.77
C ILE A 10 -6.78 -25.32 -25.98
N ALA A 11 -7.87 -25.23 -26.74
CA ALA A 11 -8.60 -23.99 -26.93
C ALA A 11 -9.17 -23.45 -25.61
N ILE A 12 -9.72 -24.33 -24.76
CA ILE A 12 -10.21 -23.98 -23.42
C ILE A 12 -9.05 -23.53 -22.53
N LEU A 13 -7.92 -24.25 -22.53
CA LEU A 13 -6.74 -23.90 -21.74
C LEU A 13 -6.22 -22.50 -22.09
N PHE A 14 -6.05 -22.20 -23.38
CA PHE A 14 -5.65 -20.86 -23.82
C PHE A 14 -6.66 -19.78 -23.42
N GLY A 15 -7.96 -20.07 -23.51
CA GLY A 15 -8.99 -19.15 -23.04
C GLY A 15 -8.89 -18.85 -21.55
N VAL A 16 -8.73 -19.89 -20.71
CA VAL A 16 -8.56 -19.75 -19.25
C VAL A 16 -7.26 -19.03 -18.92
N THR A 17 -6.15 -19.36 -19.59
CA THR A 17 -4.87 -18.67 -19.39
C THR A 17 -4.95 -17.19 -19.74
N LEU A 18 -5.60 -16.83 -20.87
CA LEU A 18 -5.81 -15.44 -21.24
C LEU A 18 -6.73 -14.72 -20.26
N PHE A 19 -7.75 -15.41 -19.75
CA PHE A 19 -8.65 -14.85 -18.74
C PHE A 19 -7.93 -14.59 -17.42
N ILE A 20 -7.05 -15.49 -16.97
CA ILE A 20 -6.22 -15.32 -15.77
C ILE A 20 -5.23 -14.17 -15.96
N VAL A 21 -4.53 -14.10 -17.10
CA VAL A 21 -3.60 -13.00 -17.37
C VAL A 21 -4.34 -11.67 -17.46
N GLY A 22 -5.49 -11.63 -18.15
CA GLY A 22 -6.33 -10.44 -18.22
C GLY A 22 -6.85 -10.02 -16.86
N TYR A 23 -7.27 -10.97 -16.01
CA TYR A 23 -7.67 -10.69 -14.64
C TYR A 23 -6.51 -10.10 -13.82
N LEU A 24 -5.33 -10.72 -13.86
CA LEU A 24 -4.14 -10.23 -13.17
C LEU A 24 -3.70 -8.83 -13.62
N LEU A 25 -3.87 -8.49 -14.90
CA LEU A 25 -3.57 -7.15 -15.42
C LEU A 25 -4.60 -6.08 -15.01
N ILE A 26 -5.81 -6.49 -14.62
CA ILE A 26 -6.90 -5.56 -14.22
C ILE A 26 -6.91 -5.38 -12.69
N THR A 27 -6.54 -6.41 -11.93
CA THR A 27 -6.37 -6.34 -10.46
C THR A 27 -4.98 -5.84 -10.06
N ASP A 28 -4.35 -5.00 -10.88
CA ASP A 28 -3.18 -4.25 -10.42
C ASP A 28 -3.69 -3.14 -9.49
N ASP A 29 -3.92 -3.52 -8.24
CA ASP A 29 -4.46 -2.69 -7.17
C ASP A 29 -3.36 -1.73 -6.69
N GLY A 30 -2.84 -0.90 -7.60
CA GLY A 30 -1.90 0.20 -7.35
C GLY A 30 -0.93 -0.03 -6.20
N ASN A 31 0.14 -0.79 -6.44
CA ASN A 31 1.32 -0.98 -5.59
C ASN A 31 1.19 -0.41 -4.15
N THR A 32 0.43 -1.09 -3.30
CA THR A 32 0.48 -0.86 -1.85
C THR A 32 1.79 -1.43 -1.35
N ALA A 33 2.73 -0.54 -1.01
CA ALA A 33 3.97 -0.96 -0.39
C ALA A 33 3.74 -1.15 1.11
N TYR A 34 4.49 -2.04 1.74
CA TYR A 34 4.42 -2.27 3.17
C TYR A 34 5.69 -1.76 3.82
N ASN A 35 5.55 -1.06 4.93
CA ASN A 35 6.66 -0.57 5.74
C ASN A 35 6.49 -0.99 7.20
N GLU A 36 7.60 -1.28 7.87
CA GLU A 36 7.60 -1.64 9.28
C GLU A 36 7.91 -0.40 10.12
N ILE A 37 7.00 -0.05 11.03
CA ILE A 37 7.17 1.09 11.93
C ILE A 37 7.13 0.64 13.39
N LYS A 38 7.91 1.32 14.22
CA LYS A 38 7.87 1.14 15.67
C LYS A 38 6.93 2.15 16.30
N ILE A 39 5.98 1.67 17.09
CA ILE A 39 4.94 2.48 17.72
C ILE A 39 5.51 3.23 18.91
N GLU A 40 5.27 4.54 18.97
CA GLU A 40 5.69 5.38 20.10
C GLU A 40 4.55 5.60 21.09
N HIS A 41 4.90 6.10 22.28
CA HIS A 41 3.91 6.32 23.32
C HIS A 41 2.97 7.48 22.94
N GLY A 42 1.67 7.18 22.77
CA GLY A 42 0.66 8.14 22.35
C GLY A 42 0.21 7.98 20.90
N ASP A 43 0.88 7.13 20.12
CA ASP A 43 0.41 6.75 18.79
C ASP A 43 -0.88 5.93 18.88
N THR A 44 -1.78 6.21 17.95
CA THR A 44 -3.02 5.45 17.73
C THR A 44 -3.08 5.00 16.28
N LEU A 45 -3.77 3.90 16.01
CA LEU A 45 -4.01 3.45 14.63
C LEU A 45 -4.65 4.55 13.78
N TRP A 46 -5.49 5.40 14.38
CA TRP A 46 -6.07 6.56 13.71
C TRP A 46 -5.02 7.61 13.32
N SER A 47 -4.16 8.01 14.26
CA SER A 47 -3.07 8.96 13.99
C SER A 47 -2.04 8.45 12.98
N LEU A 48 -1.91 7.12 12.86
CA LEU A 48 -1.06 6.49 11.86
C LEU A 48 -1.75 6.45 10.51
N ALA A 49 -3.04 6.14 10.48
CA ALA A 49 -3.84 6.22 9.26
C ALA A 49 -3.79 7.62 8.66
N GLU A 50 -3.97 8.67 9.47
CA GLU A 50 -3.88 10.06 9.00
C GLU A 50 -2.51 10.43 8.40
N ARG A 51 -1.44 9.79 8.86
CA ARG A 51 -0.08 10.01 8.34
C ARG A 51 0.26 9.17 7.12
N TYR A 52 -0.27 7.95 7.02
CA TYR A 52 0.22 6.93 6.09
C TYR A 52 -0.83 6.38 5.12
N SER A 53 -2.12 6.68 5.30
CA SER A 53 -3.17 6.12 4.44
C SER A 53 -3.13 6.63 3.01
N GLY A 54 -2.56 7.83 2.78
CA GLY A 54 -2.53 8.47 1.46
C GLY A 54 -3.93 8.57 0.88
N GLU A 55 -4.15 7.97 -0.30
CA GLU A 55 -5.43 7.93 -1.00
C GLU A 55 -6.43 6.88 -0.43
N MET A 56 -5.96 5.95 0.42
CA MET A 56 -6.82 4.95 1.04
C MET A 56 -7.64 5.57 2.18
N SER A 57 -8.92 5.18 2.29
CA SER A 57 -9.76 5.55 3.44
C SER A 57 -9.12 5.10 4.75
N HIS A 58 -9.09 5.98 5.76
CA HIS A 58 -8.54 5.67 7.09
C HIS A 58 -9.11 4.36 7.66
N ILE A 59 -10.41 4.11 7.46
CA ILE A 59 -11.08 2.92 7.99
C ILE A 59 -10.55 1.65 7.31
N ASP A 60 -10.34 1.69 5.99
CA ASP A 60 -9.87 0.54 5.24
C ASP A 60 -8.37 0.31 5.45
N TRP A 61 -7.61 1.39 5.64
CA TRP A 61 -6.21 1.33 6.07
C TRP A 61 -6.08 0.66 7.44
N ILE A 62 -6.87 1.08 8.44
CA ILE A 62 -6.84 0.48 9.79
C ILE A 62 -7.20 -1.00 9.72
N LYS A 63 -8.22 -1.39 8.94
CA LYS A 63 -8.56 -2.81 8.75
C LYS A 63 -7.40 -3.61 8.15
N THR A 64 -6.71 -3.04 7.16
CA THR A 64 -5.57 -3.68 6.49
C THR A 64 -4.41 -3.88 7.46
N VAL A 65 -4.04 -2.84 8.21
CA VAL A 65 -3.00 -2.93 9.26
C VAL A 65 -3.35 -3.98 10.30
N ARG A 66 -4.62 -4.04 10.73
CA ARG A 66 -5.07 -5.04 11.70
C ARG A 66 -4.99 -6.45 11.16
N ALA A 67 -5.38 -6.66 9.91
CA ALA A 67 -5.30 -7.96 9.26
C ALA A 67 -3.84 -8.42 9.09
N GLU A 68 -2.96 -7.53 8.66
CA GLU A 68 -1.55 -7.83 8.42
C GLU A 68 -0.80 -8.17 9.73
N ASN A 69 -1.10 -7.44 10.81
CA ASN A 69 -0.43 -7.60 12.10
C ASN A 69 -1.20 -8.49 13.09
N ASN A 70 -2.24 -9.18 12.62
CA ASN A 70 -3.12 -10.02 13.45
C ASN A 70 -3.63 -9.33 14.74
N LEU A 71 -3.94 -8.03 14.64
CA LEU A 71 -4.39 -7.24 15.78
C LEU A 71 -5.86 -7.55 16.11
N LEU A 72 -6.05 -8.21 17.25
CA LEU A 72 -7.37 -8.56 17.78
C LEU A 72 -8.20 -7.33 18.20
N THR A 73 -7.55 -6.20 18.46
CA THR A 73 -8.19 -4.96 18.93
C THR A 73 -7.49 -3.74 18.31
N GLU A 74 -8.11 -2.57 18.37
CA GLU A 74 -7.54 -1.30 17.91
C GLU A 74 -6.47 -0.73 18.86
N ASN A 75 -6.24 -1.41 19.99
CA ASN A 75 -5.19 -1.08 20.93
C ASN A 75 -3.85 -1.53 20.37
N ILE A 76 -2.94 -0.57 20.27
CA ILE A 76 -1.53 -0.77 19.94
C ILE A 76 -0.69 -0.37 21.14
N GLU A 77 0.40 -1.10 21.37
CA GLU A 77 1.29 -0.85 22.51
C GLU A 77 2.57 -0.16 22.04
N ALA A 78 3.04 0.80 22.84
CA ALA A 78 4.30 1.49 22.56
C ALA A 78 5.46 0.49 22.61
N GLY A 79 6.33 0.55 21.60
CA GLY A 79 7.45 -0.36 21.40
C GLY A 79 7.14 -1.57 20.51
N GLN A 80 5.89 -1.77 20.10
CA GLN A 80 5.51 -2.79 19.13
C GLN A 80 5.93 -2.38 17.71
N GLU A 81 6.33 -3.36 16.90
CA GLU A 81 6.57 -3.19 15.47
C GLU A 81 5.28 -3.56 14.71
N LEU A 82 4.85 -2.68 13.81
CA LEU A 82 3.66 -2.86 12.98
C LEU A 82 4.01 -2.70 11.50
N VAL A 83 3.56 -3.67 10.71
CA VAL A 83 3.61 -3.63 9.25
C VAL A 83 2.43 -2.82 8.74
N ILE A 84 2.70 -1.64 8.20
CA ILE A 84 1.68 -0.73 7.69
C ILE A 84 1.72 -0.63 6.16
N PRO A 85 0.58 -0.59 5.47
CA PRO A 85 0.56 -0.26 4.06
C PRO A 85 0.83 1.24 3.91
N ILE A 86 1.77 1.61 3.07
CA ILE A 86 2.05 2.99 2.68
C ILE A 86 1.73 3.15 1.20
N SER A 87 1.14 4.31 0.86
CA SER A 87 0.96 4.66 -0.54
C SER A 87 2.33 4.82 -1.21
N THR A 88 2.44 4.37 -2.45
CA THR A 88 3.71 4.33 -3.21
C THR A 88 4.37 5.70 -3.35
N ASP A 89 3.59 6.78 -3.27
CA ASP A 89 4.08 8.16 -3.26
C ASP A 89 4.99 8.47 -2.06
N HIS A 90 4.80 7.78 -0.93
CA HIS A 90 5.62 7.96 0.28
C HIS A 90 6.81 6.99 0.36
N VAL A 91 6.85 5.95 -0.47
CA VAL A 91 7.95 4.97 -0.53
C VAL A 91 9.23 5.62 -1.09
N TYR A 92 9.08 6.55 -2.03
CA TYR A 92 10.20 7.32 -2.59
C TYR A 92 10.87 8.25 -1.56
N ILE A 93 10.22 8.52 -0.42
CA ILE A 93 10.80 9.35 0.65
C ILE A 93 11.65 8.51 1.59
N ALA A 94 11.22 7.27 1.91
CA ALA A 94 11.94 6.38 2.83
C ALA A 94 13.13 5.65 2.20
N SER A 95 13.29 5.72 0.87
CA SER A 95 14.41 5.12 0.15
C SER A 95 15.52 6.11 -0.23
N ASP A 96 15.33 7.41 0.06
CA ASP A 96 16.24 8.51 -0.29
C ASP A 96 16.91 9.15 0.95
N ASP A 97 16.91 8.45 2.09
CA ASP A 97 17.55 8.88 3.36
C ASP A 97 19.09 8.74 3.34
N GLU A 98 19.73 9.19 2.25
CA GLU A 98 21.13 9.61 2.25
C GLU A 98 21.32 10.99 1.59
N GLU A 99 20.39 11.95 1.74
CA GLU A 99 20.77 13.38 1.58
C GLU A 99 19.82 14.35 2.30
N TYR A 100 20.15 14.75 3.53
CA TYR A 100 19.62 15.99 4.10
C TYR A 100 20.27 17.18 3.38
N ASP A 101 19.62 17.73 2.36
CA ASP A 101 19.85 19.14 2.00
C ASP A 101 18.67 20.03 2.44
N SER A 102 19.08 20.97 3.27
CA SER A 102 18.29 22.01 3.92
C SER A 102 17.42 22.83 2.95
N VAL A 103 16.12 22.56 2.90
CA VAL A 103 15.19 23.54 2.31
C VAL A 103 14.96 24.68 3.31
N LYS A 104 15.70 25.77 3.10
CA LYS A 104 15.53 27.07 3.75
C LYS A 104 14.06 27.49 3.79
N VAL A 105 13.54 27.63 5.00
CA VAL A 105 12.36 28.44 5.29
C VAL A 105 12.63 29.90 4.90
N ALA A 106 12.01 30.36 3.81
CA ALA A 106 11.88 31.78 3.52
C ALA A 106 10.41 32.17 3.68
N SER A 107 10.13 32.77 4.82
CA SER A 107 9.02 33.69 5.05
C SER A 107 8.65 34.49 3.81
N LYS A 108 7.36 34.48 3.43
CA LYS A 108 6.69 35.71 3.00
C LYS A 108 5.18 35.65 3.26
N ASN A 109 4.81 35.91 4.50
CA ASN A 109 3.74 36.87 4.77
C ASN A 109 4.10 38.18 4.03
N GLU A 110 3.25 38.63 3.11
CA GLU A 110 2.72 40.01 3.08
C GLU A 110 2.08 40.35 1.71
N ASN A 111 0.80 40.74 1.76
CA ASN A 111 0.09 41.78 0.99
C ASN A 111 -1.31 41.30 0.57
N ARG A 112 -2.39 42.07 0.68
CA ARG A 112 -2.73 43.35 1.31
C ARG A 112 -4.26 43.43 1.19
#